data_AF-A0A920ERR7-F1
#
_entry.id   AF-A0A920ERR7-F1
#
_cell.length_a   1.000
_cell.length_b   1.000
_cell.length_c   1.000
_cell.angle_alpha   90.00
_cell.angle_beta   90.00
_cell.angle_gamma   90.00
#
_symmetry.space_group_name_H-M   'P 1'
#
loop_
_entity.id
_entity.type
_entity.pdbx_description
1 polymer ?
#
loop_
_entity_poly.entity_id
_entity_poly.type
_entity_poly.pdbx_seq_one_letter_code
_entity_poly.pdbx_strand_id
1 'polypeptide(L)' 'MGDGCIDKKNIYFTTTPESCLSAAALLGDITVREDTSAMTEDEMVDSLVNYDVVLPTLGDIYSERIFKSCKK' A
#
# COMPACT_ATOMS: atom_id res chain seq x y z
N MET A 1 18.38 14.02 24.17
CA MET A 1 17.59 12.91 23.62
C MET A 1 16.83 13.46 22.44
N GLY A 2 17.33 13.26 21.22
CA GLY A 2 16.53 13.54 20.03
C GLY A 2 15.56 12.38 19.88
N ASP A 3 14.26 12.64 19.97
CA ASP A 3 13.26 11.74 19.42
C ASP A 3 13.58 11.64 17.93
N GLY A 4 14.23 10.55 17.53
CA GLY A 4 14.47 10.27 16.13
C GLY A 4 13.10 10.16 15.48
N CYS A 5 12.72 11.16 14.69
CA CYS A 5 11.54 11.11 13.85
C CYS A 5 11.65 9.84 13.01
N ILE A 6 10.93 8.78 13.39
CA ILE A 6 10.72 7.66 12.50
C ILE A 6 9.87 8.25 11.38
N ASP A 7 10.41 8.30 10.17
CA ASP A 7 9.63 8.66 8.99
C ASP A 7 8.42 7.72 8.94
N LYS A 8 7.23 8.30 9.13
CA LYS A 8 5.98 7.56 9.10
C LYS A 8 5.85 6.86 7.75
N LYS A 9 5.46 5.59 7.77
CA LYS A 9 5.22 4.81 6.54
C LYS A 9 3.92 5.26 5.88
N ASN A 10 3.93 5.39 4.56
CA ASN A 10 2.70 5.51 3.78
C ASN A 10 2.24 4.12 3.37
N ILE A 11 1.07 3.71 3.88
CA ILE A 11 0.56 2.34 3.72
C ILE A 11 -0.70 2.36 2.87
N TYR A 12 -0.72 1.55 1.82
CA TYR A 12 -1.86 1.40 0.93
C TYR A 12 -2.62 0.11 1.22
N PHE A 13 -3.95 0.20 1.35
CA PHE A 13 -4.85 -0.93 1.53
C PHE A 13 -5.92 -0.96 0.45
N THR A 14 -6.17 -2.15 -0.10
CA THR A 14 -7.49 -2.48 -0.67
C THR A 14 -8.51 -2.73 0.45
N THR A 15 -9.81 -2.77 0.14
CA THR A 15 -10.89 -2.96 1.12
C THR A 15 -10.61 -4.12 2.09
N THR A 16 -10.58 -3.83 3.40
CA THR A 16 -10.17 -4.77 4.47
C THR A 16 -10.94 -4.47 5.77
N PRO A 17 -10.98 -5.37 6.77
CA PRO A 17 -11.62 -5.11 8.05
C PRO A 17 -10.99 -3.94 8.83
N GLU A 18 -11.81 -3.21 9.60
CA GLU A 18 -11.36 -2.07 10.42
C GLU A 18 -10.27 -2.43 11.44
N SER A 19 -10.27 -3.67 11.94
CA SER A 19 -9.24 -4.15 12.87
C SER A 19 -7.84 -4.14 12.24
N CYS A 20 -7.74 -4.44 10.94
CA CYS A 20 -6.48 -4.37 10.19
C CYS A 20 -6.03 -2.92 10.00
N LEU A 21 -6.97 -2.02 9.66
CA LEU A 21 -6.69 -0.58 9.54
C LEU A 21 -6.22 0.02 10.86
N SER A 22 -6.89 -0.32 11.96
CA SER A 22 -6.53 0.15 13.30
C SER A 22 -5.12 -0.28 13.71
N ALA A 23 -4.73 -1.52 13.39
CA ALA A 23 -3.39 -2.02 13.67
C ALA A 23 -2.32 -1.31 12.81
N ALA A 24 -2.58 -1.11 11.52
CA ALA A 24 -1.63 -0.45 10.62
C ALA A 24 -1.48 1.05 10.90
N ALA A 25 -2.50 1.71 11.47
CA ALA A 25 -2.46 3.13 11.81
C ALA A 25 -1.40 3.45 12.88
N LEU A 26 -0.99 2.43 13.65
CA LEU A 26 0.11 2.53 14.61
C LEU A 26 1.49 2.57 13.94
N LEU A 27 1.59 2.16 12.67
CA LEU A 27 2.85 2.06 11.91
C LEU A 27 3.07 3.26 10.96
N GLY A 28 2.00 3.94 10.57
CA GLY A 28 2.08 5.01 9.58
C GLY A 28 0.73 5.55 9.14
N ASP A 29 0.77 6.45 8.15
CA ASP A 29 -0.43 7.05 7.57
C ASP A 29 -1.00 6.08 6.51
N ILE A 30 -2.33 5.87 6.55
CA ILE A 30 -3.01 4.88 5.71
C ILE A 30 -3.80 5.57 4.61
N THR A 31 -3.70 5.03 3.40
CA THR A 31 -4.67 5.25 2.32
C THR A 31 -5.44 3.97 2.05
N VAL A 32 -6.77 4.07 2.00
CA VAL A 32 -7.67 2.93 1.72
C VAL A 32 -8.38 3.18 0.40
N ARG A 33 -8.34 2.20 -0.50
CA ARG A 33 -9.17 2.16 -1.69
C ARG A 33 -10.52 1.50 -1.35
N GLU A 34 -11.60 2.24 -1.59
CA GLU A 34 -12.98 1.78 -1.35
C GLU A 34 -13.51 0.87 -2.47
N ASP A 35 -12.90 0.93 -3.65
CA ASP A 35 -13.23 0.04 -4.77
C ASP A 35 -12.69 -1.38 -4.51
N THR A 36 -13.59 -2.35 -4.65
CA THR A 36 -13.33 -3.78 -4.40
C THR A 36 -12.95 -4.55 -5.66
N SER A 37 -12.95 -3.91 -6.83
CA SER A 37 -12.45 -4.50 -8.06
C SER A 37 -10.93 -4.68 -8.00
N ALA A 38 -10.41 -5.68 -8.73
CA ALA A 38 -8.97 -5.85 -8.87
C ALA A 38 -8.33 -4.60 -9.48
N MET A 39 -7.18 -4.21 -8.95
CA MET A 39 -6.39 -3.10 -9.47
C MET A 39 -5.94 -3.37 -10.90
N THR A 40 -5.93 -2.31 -11.70
CA THR A 40 -5.26 -2.28 -12.99
C THR A 40 -3.74 -2.37 -12.84
N GLU A 41 -3.02 -2.71 -13.90
CA GLU A 41 -1.55 -2.73 -13.88
C GLU A 41 -0.96 -1.36 -13.49
N ASP A 42 -1.56 -0.27 -13.97
CA ASP A 42 -1.10 1.09 -13.69
C ASP A 42 -1.31 1.47 -12.21
N GLU A 43 -2.47 1.13 -11.62
CA GLU A 43 -2.72 1.33 -10.19
C GLU A 43 -1.74 0.51 -9.32
N MET A 44 -1.42 -0.72 -9.74
CA MET A 44 -0.44 -1.53 -9.03
C MET A 44 0.96 -0.90 -9.07
N VAL A 45 1.39 -0.39 -10.23
CA VAL A 45 2.67 0.34 -10.36
C VAL A 45 2.67 1.61 -9.50
N ASP A 46 1.60 2.41 -9.57
CA ASP A 46 1.47 3.64 -8.79
C ASP A 46 1.59 3.36 -7.28
N SER A 47 0.93 2.29 -6.81
CA SER A 47 0.99 1.90 -5.40
C SER A 47 2.41 1.55 -4.95
N LEU A 48 3.20 0.85 -5.77
CA LEU A 48 4.57 0.48 -5.44
C LEU A 48 5.55 1.65 -5.48
N VAL A 49 5.27 2.65 -6.31
CA VAL A 49 6.10 3.84 -6.45
C VAL A 49 5.85 4.81 -5.29
N ASN A 50 4.58 5.06 -4.96
CA ASN A 50 4.18 6.14 -4.05
C ASN A 50 4.01 5.72 -2.59
N TYR A 51 3.91 4.41 -2.30
CA TYR A 51 3.73 3.91 -0.94
C TYR A 51 4.90 3.02 -0.51
N ASP A 52 5.13 2.99 0.80
CA ASP A 52 6.15 2.14 1.40
C ASP A 52 5.69 0.68 1.51
N VAL A 53 4.41 0.48 1.78
CA VAL A 53 3.78 -0.82 2.03
C VAL A 53 2.46 -0.86 1.29
N VAL A 54 2.20 -1.97 0.61
CA VAL A 54 0.95 -2.23 -0.10
C VAL A 54 0.37 -3.53 0.45
N LEU A 55 -0.88 -3.50 0.91
CA LEU A 55 -1.65 -4.69 1.25
C LEU A 55 -2.73 -4.93 0.18
N PRO A 56 -2.44 -5.75 -0.83
CA PRO A 56 -3.37 -6.07 -1.89
C PRO A 56 -4.33 -7.21 -1.52
N THR A 57 -5.33 -7.44 -2.37
CA THR A 57 -6.13 -8.66 -2.39
C THR A 57 -5.51 -9.73 -3.30
N LEU A 58 -6.01 -10.96 -3.22
CA LEU A 58 -5.59 -12.05 -4.12
C LEU A 58 -5.85 -11.76 -5.61
N GLY A 59 -6.78 -10.85 -5.94
CA GLY A 59 -7.08 -10.48 -7.32
C GLY A 59 -6.04 -9.54 -7.95
N ASP A 60 -5.23 -8.87 -7.13
CA ASP A 60 -4.22 -7.94 -7.61
C ASP A 60 -2.93 -8.71 -7.92
N ILE A 61 -2.74 -9.01 -9.21
CA ILE A 61 -1.65 -9.88 -9.65
C ILE A 61 -0.35 -9.08 -9.79
N TYR A 62 0.33 -8.89 -8.66
CA TYR A 62 1.69 -8.34 -8.57
C TYR A 62 2.73 -9.31 -9.15
N SER A 63 2.77 -9.38 -10.48
CA SER A 63 3.71 -10.22 -11.23
C SER A 63 5.07 -9.54 -11.41
N GLU A 64 6.09 -10.31 -11.86
CA GLU A 64 7.42 -9.78 -12.21
C GLU A 64 7.35 -8.57 -13.16
N ARG A 65 6.42 -8.60 -14.12
CA ARG A 65 6.21 -7.50 -15.07
C ARG A 65 5.86 -6.19 -14.39
N ILE A 66 4.97 -6.23 -13.38
CA ILE A 66 4.55 -5.05 -12.62
C ILE A 66 5.74 -4.43 -11.88
N PHE A 67 6.51 -5.25 -11.18
CA PHE A 67 7.70 -4.77 -10.46
C PHE A 67 8.75 -4.17 -11.41
N LYS A 68 8.97 -4.77 -12.59
CA LYS A 68 9.89 -4.22 -13.60
C LYS A 68 9.41 -2.91 -14.24
N SER A 69 8.10 -2.67 -14.27
CA SER A 69 7.52 -1.42 -14.78
C SER A 69 7.72 -0.24 -13.82
N CYS A 70 8.01 -0.49 -12.54
CA CYS A 70 8.28 0.55 -11.55
C CYS A 70 9.62 1.23 -11.84
N LYS A 71 9.62 2.56 -11.95
CA LYS A 71 10.83 3.38 -12.03
C LYS A 71 10.91 4.22 -10.75
N LYS A 72 11.75 3.80 -9.81
CA LYS A 72 12.11 4.57 -8.61
C LYS A 72 13.39 5.34 -8.83
#